data_AF-A0A7Y0DWB8-F1
#
_entry.id   AF-A0A7Y0DWB8-F1
#
_cell.length_a   1.000
_cell.length_b   1.000
_cell.length_c   1.000
_cell.angle_alpha   90.00
_cell.angle_beta   90.00
_cell.angle_gamma   90.00
#
_symmetry.space_group_name_H-M   'P 1'
#
loop_
_entity.id
_entity.type
_entity.pdbx_description
1 polymer ?
#
loop_
_entity_poly.entity_id
_entity_poly.type
_entity_poly.pdbx_seq_one_letter_code
_entity_poly.pdbx_strand_id
1 'polypeptide(L)' 'MSLIDKLQSFSVKIQPFLDKFGAYKVHLCPEVKGRLTNNGEPLANVKIERGLYFSDGKARKDNTYTDSQGNFNFPC' A
#
# COMPACT_ATOMS: atom_id res chain seq x y z
N MET A 1 -8.85 -45.15 13.77
CA MET A 1 -8.11 -43.87 13.78
C MET A 1 -7.89 -43.48 15.23
N SER A 2 -6.62 -43.33 15.66
CA SER A 2 -6.25 -42.97 17.03
C SER A 2 -6.77 -41.58 17.38
N LEU A 3 -7.01 -41.32 18.66
CA LEU A 3 -7.37 -40.00 19.18
C LEU A 3 -6.28 -38.96 18.84
N ILE A 4 -5.03 -39.40 18.80
CA ILE A 4 -3.85 -38.62 18.41
C ILE A 4 -3.93 -38.21 16.93
N ASP A 5 -4.33 -39.12 16.04
CA ASP A 5 -4.46 -38.82 14.60
C ASP A 5 -5.54 -37.76 14.34
N LYS A 6 -6.62 -37.78 15.12
CA LYS A 6 -7.71 -36.80 15.04
C LYS A 6 -7.25 -35.41 15.51
N LEU A 7 -6.48 -35.34 16.59
CA LEU A 7 -5.92 -34.09 17.12
C LEU A 7 -4.91 -33.47 16.14
N GLN A 8 -4.00 -34.28 15.58
CA GLN A 8 -3.05 -33.86 14.55
C GLN A 8 -3.77 -33.35 13.30
N SER A 9 -4.78 -34.10 12.81
CA SER A 9 -5.59 -33.68 11.66
C SER A 9 -6.34 -32.36 11.90
N PHE A 10 -6.84 -32.14 13.12
CA PHE A 10 -7.50 -30.90 13.49
C PHE A 10 -6.52 -29.72 13.55
N SER A 11 -5.35 -29.90 14.15
CA SER A 11 -4.31 -28.87 14.22
C SER A 11 -3.88 -28.38 12.83
N VAL A 12 -3.61 -29.30 11.89
CA VAL A 12 -3.24 -28.96 10.51
C VAL A 12 -4.33 -28.19 9.78
N LYS A 13 -5.61 -28.47 10.06
CA LYS A 13 -6.74 -27.74 9.45
C LYS A 13 -6.86 -26.30 9.95
N ILE A 14 -6.38 -26.00 11.14
CA ILE A 14 -6.56 -24.69 11.79
C ILE A 14 -5.29 -23.84 11.67
N GLN A 15 -4.14 -24.46 11.38
CA GLN A 15 -2.88 -23.77 11.17
C GLN A 15 -2.98 -22.58 10.20
N PRO A 16 -3.63 -22.66 9.02
CA PRO A 16 -3.75 -21.51 8.11
C PRO A 16 -4.57 -20.34 8.66
N PHE A 17 -5.51 -20.63 9.59
CA PHE A 17 -6.28 -19.61 10.28
C PHE A 17 -5.43 -18.93 11.36
N LEU A 18 -4.65 -19.71 12.12
CA LEU A 18 -3.72 -19.19 13.13
C LEU A 18 -2.60 -18.36 12.49
N ASP A 19 -2.07 -18.79 11.35
CA ASP A 19 -1.03 -18.05 10.59
C ASP A 19 -1.51 -16.66 10.13
N LYS A 20 -2.82 -16.47 10.02
CA LYS A 20 -3.45 -15.20 9.63
C LYS A 20 -4.07 -14.46 10.81
N PHE A 21 -4.06 -15.02 12.01
CA PHE A 21 -4.61 -14.38 13.20
C PHE A 21 -3.75 -13.17 13.56
N GLY A 22 -4.32 -11.97 13.46
CA GLY A 22 -3.60 -10.71 13.64
C GLY A 22 -2.95 -10.14 12.36
N ALA A 23 -3.11 -10.79 11.21
CA ALA A 23 -2.69 -10.21 9.94
C ALA A 23 -3.69 -9.14 9.49
N TYR A 24 -3.21 -7.90 9.30
CA TYR A 24 -4.00 -6.80 8.74
C TYR A 24 -3.54 -6.52 7.31
N LYS A 25 -4.51 -6.32 6.41
CA LYS A 25 -4.21 -5.85 5.05
C LYS A 25 -3.83 -4.37 5.13
N VAL A 26 -2.55 -4.07 4.90
CA VAL A 26 -2.05 -2.70 4.84
C VAL A 26 -2.00 -2.24 3.39
N HIS A 27 -2.62 -1.10 3.10
CA HIS A 27 -2.43 -0.39 1.84
C HIS A 27 -1.17 0.47 1.96
N LEU A 28 -0.07 0.02 1.35
CA LEU A 28 1.20 0.74 1.39
C LEU A 28 1.20 2.00 0.50
N CYS A 29 0.33 2.03 -0.50
CA CYS A 29 0.13 3.14 -1.42
C CYS A 29 -1.36 3.55 -1.40
N PRO A 30 -1.87 4.22 -0.36
CA PRO A 30 -3.22 4.78 -0.46
C PRO A 30 -3.29 5.77 -1.63
N GLU A 31 -4.51 6.04 -2.10
CA GLU A 31 -4.72 7.10 -3.09
C GLU A 31 -4.26 8.44 -2.51
N VAL A 32 -3.45 9.20 -3.25
CA VAL A 32 -2.97 10.52 -2.85
C VAL A 32 -3.39 11.54 -3.91
N LYS A 33 -4.23 12.49 -3.48
CA LYS A 33 -4.65 13.64 -4.29
C LYS A 33 -4.08 14.91 -3.70
N GLY A 34 -3.72 15.86 -4.54
CA GLY A 34 -3.27 17.17 -4.08
C GLY A 34 -3.28 18.21 -5.20
N ARG A 35 -2.90 19.44 -4.84
CA ARG A 35 -2.81 20.57 -5.75
C ARG A 35 -1.53 21.35 -5.48
N LEU A 36 -0.76 21.63 -6.52
CA LEU A 36 0.46 22.43 -6.45
C LEU A 36 0.18 23.86 -6.88
N THR A 37 0.57 24.82 -6.04
CA THR A 37 0.44 26.24 -6.31
C THR A 37 1.74 26.99 -5.99
N ASN A 38 1.92 28.15 -6.62
CA ASN A 38 2.93 29.14 -6.27
C ASN A 38 2.22 30.44 -5.88
N ASN A 39 2.23 30.81 -4.61
CA ASN A 39 1.52 31.98 -4.08
C ASN A 39 0.02 31.99 -4.43
N GLY A 40 -0.62 30.81 -4.41
CA GLY A 40 -2.04 30.64 -4.75
C GLY A 40 -2.31 30.37 -6.23
N GLU A 41 -1.37 30.68 -7.13
CA GLU A 41 -1.51 30.41 -8.56
C GLU A 41 -1.21 28.95 -8.89
N PRO A 42 -2.07 28.23 -9.65
CA PRO A 42 -1.85 26.83 -9.97
C PRO A 42 -0.65 26.62 -10.90
N LEU A 43 0.13 25.58 -10.63
CA LEU A 43 1.26 25.20 -11.48
C LEU A 43 0.91 23.99 -12.35
N ALA A 44 0.78 24.22 -13.65
CA ALA A 44 0.48 23.17 -14.62
C ALA A 44 1.73 22.44 -15.13
N ASN A 45 1.57 21.18 -15.51
CA ASN A 45 2.61 20.34 -16.12
C ASN A 45 3.89 20.20 -15.28
N VAL A 46 3.76 20.24 -13.94
CA VAL A 46 4.86 20.01 -13.01
C VAL A 46 4.88 18.52 -12.64
N LYS A 47 6.06 17.92 -12.74
CA LYS A 47 6.29 16.53 -12.32
C LYS A 47 6.25 16.44 -10.79
N ILE A 48 5.37 15.59 -10.28
CA ILE A 48 5.32 15.20 -8.87
C ILE A 48 5.87 13.78 -8.77
N GLU A 49 6.89 13.57 -7.95
CA GLU A 49 7.49 12.25 -7.71
C GLU A 49 7.12 11.76 -6.32
N ARG A 50 6.73 10.48 -6.24
CA ARG A 50 6.47 9.79 -4.98
C ARG A 50 7.45 8.63 -4.84
N GLY A 51 7.98 8.48 -3.64
CA GLY A 51 8.91 7.42 -3.28
C GLY A 51 8.49 6.73 -1.99
N LEU A 52 8.42 5.41 -2.02
CA LEU A 52 8.27 4.56 -0.84
C LEU A 52 9.60 3.89 -0.56
N TYR A 53 10.11 4.10 0.65
CA TYR A 53 11.40 3.58 1.09
C TYR A 53 11.17 2.58 2.21
N PHE A 54 11.56 1.33 1.97
CA PHE A 54 11.39 0.24 2.93
C PHE A 54 12.66 0.09 3.76
N SER A 55 12.51 -0.46 4.97
CA SER A 55 13.63 -0.71 5.88
C SER A 55 14.63 -1.73 5.34
N ASP A 56 14.24 -2.55 4.36
CA ASP A 56 15.12 -3.48 3.66
C ASP A 56 15.95 -2.81 2.54
N GLY A 57 15.88 -1.48 2.43
CA GLY A 57 16.60 -0.70 1.43
C GLY A 57 15.94 -0.69 0.05
N LYS A 58 14.84 -1.41 -0.17
CA LYS A 58 14.10 -1.34 -1.43
C LYS A 58 13.34 -0.03 -1.52
N ALA A 59 13.15 0.44 -2.75
CA ALA A 59 12.31 1.60 -3.03
C ALA A 59 11.32 1.32 -4.16
N ARG A 60 10.15 1.93 -4.08
CA ARG A 60 9.19 2.04 -5.19
C ARG A 60 9.02 3.51 -5.50
N LYS A 61 9.19 3.88 -6.77
CA LYS A 61 9.05 5.26 -7.23
C LYS A 61 8.05 5.33 -8.35
N ASP A 62 7.18 6.32 -8.29
CA ASP A 62 6.22 6.65 -9.33
C ASP A 62 6.10 8.17 -9.47
N ASN A 63 5.48 8.61 -10.56
CA ASN A 63 5.30 10.04 -10.83
C ASN A 63 4.00 10.29 -11.56
N THR A 64 3.54 11.53 -11.45
CA THR A 64 2.41 12.08 -12.18
C THR A 64 2.72 13.54 -12.52
N TYR A 65 1.87 14.16 -13.35
CA TYR A 65 2.00 15.56 -13.71
C TYR A 65 0.76 16.32 -13.26
N THR A 66 0.96 17.57 -12.85
CA THR A 66 -0.15 18.45 -12.51
C THR A 66 -0.95 18.87 -13.74
N ASP A 67 -2.27 18.93 -13.60
CA ASP A 67 -3.16 19.43 -14.65
C ASP A 67 -3.14 20.97 -14.76
N SER A 68 -3.97 21.53 -15.64
CA SER A 68 -4.09 22.99 -15.82
C SER A 68 -4.51 23.77 -14.55
N GLN A 69 -5.08 23.10 -13.56
CA GLN A 69 -5.51 23.65 -12.28
C GLN A 69 -4.50 23.33 -11.16
N GLY A 70 -3.37 22.71 -11.49
CA GLY A 70 -2.33 22.32 -10.54
C GLY A 70 -2.64 21.02 -9.80
N ASN A 71 -3.73 20.30 -10.11
CA ASN A 71 -4.10 19.08 -9.39
C ASN A 71 -3.25 17.89 -9.85
N PHE A 72 -2.95 16.98 -8.91
CA PHE A 72 -2.31 15.71 -9.19
C PHE A 72 -3.04 14.57 -8.45
N ASN A 73 -2.94 13.36 -9.01
CA ASN A 73 -3.47 12.14 -8.40
C ASN A 73 -2.48 10.98 -8.54
N PHE A 74 -2.29 10.25 -7.44
CA PHE A 74 -1.65 8.95 -7.40
C PHE A 74 -2.68 7.90 -6.98
N PRO A 75 -3.10 6.99 -7.88
CA PRO A 75 -4.07 5.94 -7.54
C PRO A 75 -3.50 4.90 -6.56
N CYS A 76 -4.42 4.12 -5.96
CA CYS A 76 -4.13 2.96 -5.11
C CYS A 76 -3.85 1.70 -5.95
#